data_AF-A0A8K0UIL4-F1
#
_entry.id   AF-A0A8K0UIL4-F1
#
_cell.length_a   1.000
_cell.length_b   1.000
_cell.length_c   1.000
_cell.angle_alpha   90.00
_cell.angle_beta   90.00
_cell.angle_gamma   90.00
#
_symmetry.space_group_name_H-M   'P 1'
#
loop_
_entity.id
_entity.type
_entity.pdbx_description
1 polymer ?
#
loop_
_entity_poly.entity_id
_entity_poly.type
_entity_poly.pdbx_seq_one_letter_code
_entity_poly.pdbx_strand_id
1 'polypeptide(L)'
;MAKKKSTAAKKKQQQAKAAADNVNGAESSNGHEDETMPVDSQPSPVTETSPSPEPEPEPEEVDPVKKAEKVKEQGNVAFKASRFQDAIELYTTAIELDPAEPTYLTNRAAAYMALKRFKPALADCQQAAALQAASPQPKTLVRLARCQLSTGSTAPALSTLRTVITLDPKNTAALQLQKKVQDLEGHLRNFESAKGRNDWGMARLALDKCTQAIESEGGDIPTQWRLWRIELELARGNWDAAGMAANDALRSEPNSPDVLTLRGLILFLSAKTAQALQHAQSALRLDPGHEPAQRLRKRVKDVERLKEEGNVAFKAGRLEEATEKYTEALDRIGENEDEGKGGHIRAMLLSNRATTLVKLSRHEDALQDTDASLELNPHSFKALRTRARIHLHLEKYDNAVADFKQAIEQAERDGSSGDADVRALKGELKKAEIALKRSKSKDYYKILGLPRDCSEADIKKAYRKESLKHHPDKGGDEEKFKLVVEANSVLSDPRRRERYDNGDDEDGMGDGMGGMAGMDLSELFAQFHGGGFGGGGFGGGGFGPGYGGRSYSGFR
;
A
#
# COMPACT_ATOMS: atom_id res chain seq x y z
N MET A 1 36.08 1.20 -13.02
CA MET A 1 35.90 0.48 -11.73
C MET A 1 35.02 -0.75 -11.90
N ALA A 2 35.53 -1.78 -12.59
CA ALA A 2 34.82 -3.04 -12.83
C ALA A 2 35.84 -4.19 -12.82
N LYS A 3 36.18 -4.72 -11.64
CA LYS A 3 37.02 -5.94 -11.47
C LYS A 3 37.05 -6.52 -10.05
N LYS A 4 35.95 -6.42 -9.27
CA LYS A 4 35.94 -6.89 -7.86
C LYS A 4 34.71 -7.70 -7.41
N LYS A 5 33.95 -8.31 -8.32
CA LYS A 5 32.79 -9.17 -7.95
C LYS A 5 32.76 -10.58 -8.54
N SER A 6 33.85 -11.08 -9.16
CA SER A 6 33.88 -12.46 -9.70
C SER A 6 34.58 -13.50 -8.82
N THR A 7 34.97 -13.16 -7.59
CA THR A 7 35.71 -14.07 -6.69
C THR A 7 34.88 -14.65 -5.53
N ALA A 8 33.59 -14.31 -5.43
CA ALA A 8 32.70 -14.86 -4.40
C ALA A 8 31.90 -16.12 -4.85
N ALA A 9 31.91 -16.45 -6.15
CA ALA A 9 31.15 -17.58 -6.70
C ALA A 9 31.94 -18.91 -6.78
N LYS A 10 33.23 -18.91 -6.45
CA LYS A 10 34.11 -20.10 -6.56
C LYS A 10 34.41 -20.82 -5.23
N LYS A 11 33.79 -20.39 -4.12
CA LYS A 11 34.07 -20.92 -2.77
C LYS A 11 32.88 -21.60 -2.08
N LYS A 12 31.81 -21.93 -2.81
CA LYS A 12 30.62 -22.63 -2.27
C LYS A 12 30.23 -23.91 -3.02
N GLN A 13 31.09 -24.37 -3.93
CA GLN A 13 30.92 -25.62 -4.68
C GLN A 13 32.00 -26.66 -4.32
N GLN A 14 32.54 -26.54 -3.11
CA GLN A 14 33.59 -27.39 -2.57
C GLN A 14 33.25 -27.71 -1.10
N GLN A 15 32.01 -28.15 -0.87
CA GLN A 15 31.51 -28.69 0.40
C GLN A 15 30.28 -29.57 0.10
N ALA A 16 30.47 -30.56 -0.78
CA ALA A 16 29.50 -31.63 -1.05
C ALA A 16 30.22 -32.78 -1.80
N LYS A 17 31.11 -33.49 -1.09
CA LYS A 17 31.58 -34.86 -1.41
C LYS A 17 32.69 -35.24 -0.43
N ALA A 18 32.33 -35.85 0.69
CA ALA A 18 33.20 -36.70 1.52
C ALA A 18 32.35 -37.34 2.62
N ALA A 19 31.97 -38.61 2.44
CA ALA A 19 31.80 -39.64 3.48
C ALA A 19 31.10 -40.85 2.84
N ALA A 20 31.81 -41.53 1.94
CA ALA A 20 31.53 -42.91 1.57
C ALA A 20 32.88 -43.64 1.57
N ASP A 21 32.87 -44.78 2.26
CA ASP A 21 33.76 -45.93 2.15
C ASP A 21 35.12 -45.93 2.87
N ASN A 22 35.18 -46.84 3.85
CA ASN A 22 36.32 -47.51 4.46
C ASN A 22 35.70 -48.84 4.98
N VAL A 23 36.12 -50.08 4.74
CA VAL A 23 37.39 -50.71 4.32
C VAL A 23 37.07 -52.11 3.74
N ASN A 24 37.88 -52.51 2.76
CA ASN A 24 38.02 -53.85 2.16
C ASN A 24 38.58 -54.94 3.09
N GLY A 25 38.26 -56.20 2.77
CA GLY A 25 39.29 -57.20 2.45
C GLY A 25 39.29 -58.52 3.24
N ALA A 26 39.01 -59.63 2.56
CA ALA A 26 39.99 -60.70 2.28
C ALA A 26 39.34 -61.84 1.46
N GLU A 27 40.05 -62.28 0.42
CA GLU A 27 39.69 -63.30 -0.58
C GLU A 27 40.33 -64.68 -0.31
N SER A 28 39.91 -65.64 -1.16
CA SER A 28 40.59 -66.87 -1.64
C SER A 28 40.25 -68.18 -0.90
N SER A 29 40.11 -69.37 -1.54
CA SER A 29 39.96 -69.84 -2.94
C SER A 29 39.90 -71.38 -2.91
N ASN A 30 39.30 -72.02 -3.94
CA ASN A 30 39.43 -73.43 -4.38
C ASN A 30 38.84 -74.55 -3.49
N GLY A 31 38.30 -75.66 -4.01
CA GLY A 31 38.25 -76.22 -5.37
C GLY A 31 37.33 -77.46 -5.42
N HIS A 32 37.05 -77.92 -6.65
CA HIS A 32 36.31 -79.15 -7.01
C HIS A 32 36.95 -80.43 -6.44
N GLU A 33 36.15 -81.47 -6.21
CA GLU A 33 36.20 -82.73 -6.99
C GLU A 33 35.08 -83.71 -6.59
N ASP A 34 34.66 -84.45 -7.61
CA ASP A 34 33.56 -85.42 -7.72
C ASP A 34 34.18 -86.81 -7.59
N GLU A 35 33.62 -87.74 -6.80
CA GLU A 35 33.82 -89.17 -7.04
C GLU A 35 32.84 -90.07 -6.27
N THR A 36 32.45 -91.13 -6.98
CA THR A 36 31.33 -92.04 -6.77
C THR A 36 31.64 -93.26 -5.88
N MET A 37 30.62 -93.69 -5.10
CA MET A 37 30.16 -95.05 -4.71
C MET A 37 31.04 -96.28 -5.05
N PRO A 38 31.12 -97.36 -4.21
CA PRO A 38 29.94 -98.23 -3.95
C PRO A 38 29.80 -98.98 -2.59
N VAL A 39 28.52 -99.24 -2.24
CA VAL A 39 27.83 -100.44 -1.68
C VAL A 39 28.66 -101.52 -0.95
N ASP A 40 28.30 -101.87 0.30
CA ASP A 40 27.62 -103.13 0.68
C ASP A 40 27.22 -103.25 2.19
N SER A 41 26.10 -103.96 2.41
CA SER A 41 25.63 -104.81 3.54
C SER A 41 25.32 -104.29 4.96
N GLN A 42 24.04 -104.48 5.32
CA GLN A 42 23.37 -104.55 6.63
C GLN A 42 24.04 -105.48 7.69
N PRO A 43 23.65 -105.51 9.01
CA PRO A 43 22.33 -105.17 9.59
C PRO A 43 22.28 -104.40 10.93
N SER A 44 21.08 -103.88 11.24
CA SER A 44 20.63 -103.33 12.54
C SER A 44 20.69 -104.39 13.66
N PRO A 45 20.70 -104.04 14.98
CA PRO A 45 19.49 -103.51 15.62
C PRO A 45 19.69 -102.55 16.83
N VAL A 46 18.53 -102.11 17.34
CA VAL A 46 18.21 -101.63 18.71
C VAL A 46 18.25 -100.11 18.97
N THR A 47 17.08 -99.50 18.78
CA THR A 47 16.38 -98.56 19.69
C THR A 47 17.18 -97.92 20.82
N GLU A 48 17.41 -96.61 20.70
CA GLU A 48 17.24 -95.66 21.81
C GLU A 48 16.46 -94.44 21.32
N THR A 49 15.36 -94.20 22.01
CA THR A 49 14.38 -93.13 21.81
C THR A 49 14.96 -91.77 22.21
N SER A 50 15.09 -90.85 21.25
CA SER A 50 15.20 -89.41 21.51
C SER A 50 13.82 -88.76 21.30
N PRO A 51 13.38 -87.82 22.14
CA PRO A 51 12.04 -87.26 22.07
C PRO A 51 11.86 -86.38 20.83
N SER A 52 10.68 -86.47 20.21
CA SER A 52 10.23 -85.62 19.11
C SER A 52 10.40 -84.12 19.43
N PRO A 53 10.72 -83.28 18.43
CA PRO A 53 10.57 -81.84 18.55
C PRO A 53 9.09 -81.51 18.80
N GLU A 54 8.83 -80.68 19.81
CA GLU A 54 7.52 -80.06 20.03
C GLU A 54 7.07 -79.34 18.74
N PRO A 55 5.78 -79.40 18.40
CA PRO A 55 5.27 -78.63 17.27
C PRO A 55 5.44 -77.14 17.57
N GLU A 56 6.11 -76.42 16.67
CA GLU A 56 6.06 -74.96 16.63
C GLU A 56 4.58 -74.54 16.67
N PRO A 57 4.20 -73.56 17.51
CA PRO A 57 2.82 -73.08 17.50
C PRO A 57 2.54 -72.46 16.14
N GLU A 58 1.55 -73.02 15.43
CA GLU A 58 0.94 -72.40 14.26
C GLU A 58 0.66 -70.91 14.57
N PRO A 59 0.93 -69.97 13.64
CA PRO A 59 0.57 -68.58 13.88
C PRO A 59 -0.94 -68.53 14.05
N GLU A 60 -1.41 -68.23 15.26
CA GLU A 60 -2.81 -67.92 15.50
C GLU A 60 -3.24 -66.90 14.44
N GLU A 61 -4.14 -67.28 13.52
CA GLU A 61 -4.81 -66.33 12.64
C GLU A 61 -5.67 -65.43 13.54
N VAL A 62 -5.04 -64.40 14.10
CA VAL A 62 -5.71 -63.41 14.93
C VAL A 62 -6.65 -62.67 14.01
N ASP A 63 -7.92 -63.03 14.08
CA ASP A 63 -9.03 -62.39 13.38
C ASP A 63 -8.78 -60.87 13.31
N PRO A 64 -8.56 -60.31 12.10
CA PRO A 64 -8.16 -58.91 11.93
C PRO A 64 -9.16 -57.95 12.58
N VAL A 65 -10.43 -58.34 12.70
CA VAL A 65 -11.49 -57.59 13.38
C VAL A 65 -11.25 -57.51 14.90
N LYS A 66 -10.88 -58.63 15.54
CA LYS A 66 -10.56 -58.64 16.98
C LYS A 66 -9.31 -57.82 17.28
N LYS A 67 -8.32 -57.86 16.37
CA LYS A 67 -7.13 -57.02 16.47
C LYS A 67 -7.48 -55.54 16.33
N ALA A 68 -8.34 -55.17 15.38
CA ALA A 68 -8.83 -53.80 15.19
C ALA A 68 -9.55 -53.27 16.45
N GLU A 69 -10.39 -54.09 17.07
CA GLU A 69 -11.11 -53.76 18.30
C GLU A 69 -10.17 -53.48 19.50
N LYS A 70 -9.13 -54.29 19.66
CA LYS A 70 -8.10 -54.09 20.70
C LYS A 70 -7.32 -52.79 20.48
N VAL A 71 -6.95 -52.51 19.22
CA VAL A 71 -6.25 -51.29 18.83
C VAL A 71 -7.14 -50.05 19.03
N LYS A 72 -8.44 -50.14 18.71
CA LYS A 72 -9.41 -49.09 19.02
C LYS A 72 -9.45 -48.80 20.52
N GLU A 73 -9.49 -49.81 21.38
CA GLU A 73 -9.56 -49.56 22.82
C GLU A 73 -8.28 -48.92 23.36
N GLN A 74 -7.11 -49.30 22.83
CA GLN A 74 -5.86 -48.58 23.10
C GLN A 74 -5.95 -47.12 22.64
N GLY A 75 -6.52 -46.86 21.47
CA GLY A 75 -6.80 -45.51 20.96
C GLY A 75 -7.74 -44.72 21.88
N ASN A 76 -8.79 -45.36 22.42
CA ASN A 76 -9.72 -44.75 23.38
C ASN A 76 -8.99 -44.36 24.68
N VAL A 77 -8.07 -45.20 25.17
CA VAL A 77 -7.24 -44.91 26.35
C VAL A 77 -6.31 -43.72 26.06
N ALA A 78 -5.64 -43.69 24.91
CA ALA A 78 -4.80 -42.58 24.49
C ALA A 78 -5.61 -41.27 24.34
N PHE A 79 -6.81 -41.34 23.77
CA PHE A 79 -7.72 -40.21 23.61
C PHE A 79 -8.17 -39.64 24.97
N LYS A 80 -8.56 -40.50 25.91
CA LYS A 80 -8.90 -40.09 27.29
C LYS A 80 -7.71 -39.47 28.01
N ALA A 81 -6.49 -39.92 27.73
CA ALA A 81 -5.25 -39.35 28.24
C ALA A 81 -4.82 -38.04 27.52
N SER A 82 -5.65 -37.48 26.63
CA SER A 82 -5.34 -36.29 25.80
C SER A 82 -4.12 -36.44 24.89
N ARG A 83 -3.65 -37.68 24.67
CA ARG A 83 -2.61 -38.02 23.69
C ARG A 83 -3.26 -38.23 22.32
N PHE A 84 -3.74 -37.12 21.75
CA PHE A 84 -4.55 -37.15 20.53
C PHE A 84 -3.78 -37.62 19.31
N GLN A 85 -2.47 -37.32 19.22
CA GLN A 85 -1.64 -37.77 18.10
C GLN A 85 -1.44 -39.30 18.13
N ASP A 86 -1.08 -39.87 19.29
CA ASP A 86 -1.02 -41.32 19.49
C ASP A 86 -2.37 -42.00 19.19
N ALA A 87 -3.47 -41.37 19.62
CA ALA A 87 -4.82 -41.88 19.34
C ALA A 87 -5.13 -41.89 17.84
N ILE A 88 -4.70 -40.87 17.08
CA ILE A 88 -4.87 -40.82 15.61
C ILE A 88 -4.12 -41.97 14.93
N GLU A 89 -2.90 -42.27 15.37
CA GLU A 89 -2.10 -43.37 14.84
C GLU A 89 -2.78 -44.71 15.12
N LEU A 90 -3.19 -44.96 16.36
CA LEU A 90 -3.90 -46.17 16.76
C LEU A 90 -5.22 -46.34 15.99
N TYR A 91 -6.03 -45.28 15.84
CA TYR A 91 -7.25 -45.38 15.04
C TYR A 91 -6.96 -45.57 13.55
N THR A 92 -5.86 -45.03 13.02
CA THR A 92 -5.44 -45.28 11.64
C THR A 92 -5.12 -46.74 11.42
N THR A 93 -4.37 -47.37 12.34
CA THR A 93 -4.13 -48.82 12.31
C THR A 93 -5.42 -49.62 12.43
N ALA A 94 -6.38 -49.19 13.26
CA ALA A 94 -7.69 -49.86 13.34
C ALA A 94 -8.47 -49.78 12.02
N ILE A 95 -8.42 -48.64 11.31
CA ILE A 95 -9.07 -48.45 9.99
C ILE A 95 -8.38 -49.29 8.91
N GLU A 96 -7.06 -49.45 8.96
CA GLU A 96 -6.33 -50.31 8.02
C GLU A 96 -6.68 -51.80 8.19
N LEU A 97 -6.95 -52.23 9.44
CA LEU A 97 -7.33 -53.60 9.75
C LEU A 97 -8.80 -53.91 9.41
N ASP A 98 -9.70 -52.93 9.58
CA ASP A 98 -11.11 -53.05 9.20
C ASP A 98 -11.65 -51.70 8.67
N PRO A 99 -11.60 -51.49 7.34
CA PRO A 99 -12.04 -50.24 6.71
C PRO A 99 -13.56 -50.04 6.67
N ALA A 100 -14.35 -51.10 6.91
CA ALA A 100 -15.80 -51.07 6.77
C ALA A 100 -16.50 -50.52 8.02
N GLU A 101 -15.82 -50.50 9.16
CA GLU A 101 -16.37 -50.07 10.44
C GLU A 101 -16.32 -48.53 10.60
N PRO A 102 -17.48 -47.85 10.68
CA PRO A 102 -17.52 -46.39 10.78
C PRO A 102 -17.00 -45.84 12.11
N THR A 103 -17.04 -46.62 13.19
CA THR A 103 -16.69 -46.13 14.54
C THR A 103 -15.24 -45.66 14.61
N TYR A 104 -14.30 -46.37 13.98
CA TYR A 104 -12.88 -45.98 13.98
C TYR A 104 -12.66 -44.62 13.31
N LEU A 105 -13.33 -44.39 12.17
CA LEU A 105 -13.32 -43.10 11.48
C LEU A 105 -13.90 -41.99 12.36
N THR A 106 -15.04 -42.22 13.01
CA THR A 106 -15.62 -41.19 13.89
C THR A 106 -14.77 -40.87 15.10
N ASN A 107 -14.03 -41.85 15.65
CA ASN A 107 -13.13 -41.66 16.78
C ASN A 107 -11.84 -40.94 16.36
N ARG A 108 -11.28 -41.28 15.19
CA ARG A 108 -10.16 -40.54 14.60
C ARG A 108 -10.54 -39.10 14.28
N ALA A 109 -11.74 -38.87 13.73
CA ALA A 109 -12.28 -37.53 13.51
C ALA A 109 -12.37 -36.74 14.83
N ALA A 110 -12.82 -37.37 15.93
CA ALA A 110 -12.87 -36.70 17.23
C ALA A 110 -11.48 -36.30 17.75
N ALA A 111 -10.46 -37.13 17.52
CA ALA A 111 -9.06 -36.81 17.84
C ALA A 111 -8.52 -35.65 16.99
N TYR A 112 -8.83 -35.64 15.69
CA TYR A 112 -8.50 -34.52 14.81
C TYR A 112 -9.20 -33.22 15.24
N MET A 113 -10.48 -33.26 15.61
CA MET A 113 -11.23 -32.11 16.12
C MET A 113 -10.64 -31.57 17.42
N ALA A 114 -10.18 -32.44 18.32
CA ALA A 114 -9.51 -32.02 19.56
C ALA A 114 -8.19 -31.27 19.29
N LEU A 115 -7.50 -31.62 18.21
CA LEU A 115 -6.32 -30.91 17.70
C LEU A 115 -6.65 -29.71 16.79
N LYS A 116 -7.93 -29.36 16.64
CA LYS A 116 -8.43 -28.32 15.71
C LYS A 116 -8.10 -28.56 14.24
N ARG A 117 -7.80 -29.81 13.86
CA ARG A 117 -7.53 -30.21 12.47
C ARG A 117 -8.84 -30.59 11.79
N PHE A 118 -9.66 -29.59 11.44
CA PHE A 118 -11.01 -29.83 10.93
C PHE A 118 -11.07 -30.37 9.51
N LYS A 119 -10.10 -30.06 8.64
CA LYS A 119 -10.03 -30.60 7.27
C LYS A 119 -9.93 -32.14 7.24
N PRO A 120 -8.96 -32.80 7.93
CA PRO A 120 -8.93 -34.27 7.97
C PRO A 120 -10.11 -34.86 8.76
N ALA A 121 -10.58 -34.19 9.82
CA ALA A 121 -11.78 -34.64 10.54
C ALA A 121 -13.03 -34.66 9.66
N LEU A 122 -13.18 -33.67 8.77
CA LEU A 122 -14.28 -33.58 7.82
C LEU A 122 -14.27 -34.79 6.86
N ALA A 123 -13.11 -35.15 6.31
CA ALA A 123 -12.97 -36.30 5.42
C ALA A 123 -13.37 -37.61 6.13
N ASP A 124 -12.87 -37.84 7.35
CA ASP A 124 -13.24 -39.01 8.15
C ASP A 124 -14.74 -39.05 8.46
N CYS A 125 -15.35 -37.90 8.80
CA CYS A 125 -16.79 -37.82 9.05
C CYS A 125 -17.63 -38.07 7.78
N GLN A 126 -17.18 -37.60 6.62
CA GLN A 126 -17.84 -37.84 5.34
C GLN A 126 -17.78 -39.32 4.96
N GLN A 127 -16.62 -39.97 5.13
CA GLN A 127 -16.46 -41.40 4.89
C GLN A 127 -17.33 -42.22 5.86
N ALA A 128 -17.32 -41.89 7.15
CA ALA A 128 -18.17 -42.56 8.13
C ALA A 128 -19.66 -42.39 7.82
N ALA A 129 -20.10 -41.19 7.41
CA ALA A 129 -21.48 -40.94 7.01
C ALA A 129 -21.87 -41.72 5.74
N ALA A 130 -20.95 -41.91 4.80
CA ALA A 130 -21.18 -42.71 3.60
C ALA A 130 -21.36 -44.21 3.93
N LEU A 131 -20.52 -44.76 4.81
CA LEU A 131 -20.67 -46.14 5.29
C LEU A 131 -21.98 -46.34 6.08
N GLN A 132 -22.44 -45.29 6.76
CA GLN A 132 -23.69 -45.28 7.52
C GLN A 132 -24.91 -44.82 6.69
N ALA A 133 -24.81 -44.72 5.37
CA ALA A 133 -25.91 -44.21 4.53
C ALA A 133 -27.21 -45.02 4.69
N ALA A 134 -27.11 -46.34 4.89
CA ALA A 134 -28.26 -47.22 5.11
C ALA A 134 -28.87 -47.08 6.52
N SER A 135 -28.07 -46.65 7.52
CA SER A 135 -28.52 -46.43 8.90
C SER A 135 -27.80 -45.21 9.49
N PRO A 136 -28.27 -43.99 9.19
CA PRO A 136 -27.55 -42.78 9.56
C PRO A 136 -27.51 -42.58 11.08
N GLN A 137 -26.33 -42.36 11.63
CA GLN A 137 -26.15 -42.17 13.08
C GLN A 137 -26.12 -40.68 13.44
N PRO A 138 -27.01 -40.18 14.33
CA PRO A 138 -27.04 -38.78 14.73
C PRO A 138 -25.69 -38.25 15.25
N LYS A 139 -24.94 -39.06 16.00
CA LYS A 139 -23.62 -38.69 16.55
C LYS A 139 -22.59 -38.39 15.45
N THR A 140 -22.55 -39.22 14.41
CA THR A 140 -21.66 -39.02 13.24
C THR A 140 -22.05 -37.75 12.48
N LEU A 141 -23.34 -37.58 12.22
CA LEU A 141 -23.87 -36.43 11.49
C LEU A 141 -23.68 -35.10 12.24
N VAL A 142 -23.80 -35.08 13.57
CA VAL A 142 -23.50 -33.88 14.39
C VAL A 142 -22.02 -33.53 14.31
N ARG A 143 -21.11 -34.52 14.35
CA ARG A 143 -19.66 -34.29 14.16
C ARG A 143 -19.35 -33.79 12.76
N LEU A 144 -20.00 -34.36 11.74
CA LEU A 144 -19.90 -33.92 10.35
C LEU A 144 -20.33 -32.46 10.21
N ALA A 145 -21.51 -32.10 10.72
CA ALA A 145 -22.02 -30.73 10.69
C ALA A 145 -21.09 -29.74 11.42
N ARG A 146 -20.48 -30.16 12.53
CA ARG A 146 -19.53 -29.32 13.26
C ARG A 146 -18.24 -29.10 12.48
N CYS A 147 -17.74 -30.13 11.80
CA CYS A 147 -16.59 -29.98 10.91
C CYS A 147 -16.93 -29.07 9.73
N GLN A 148 -18.10 -29.25 9.10
CA GLN A 148 -18.58 -28.40 8.00
C GLN A 148 -18.72 -26.93 8.43
N LEU A 149 -19.26 -26.66 9.63
CA LEU A 149 -19.27 -25.30 10.19
C LEU A 149 -17.84 -24.76 10.34
N SER A 150 -16.96 -25.53 10.96
CA SER A 150 -15.57 -25.11 11.26
C SER A 150 -14.71 -24.90 10.01
N THR A 151 -15.12 -25.44 8.86
CA THR A 151 -14.50 -25.18 7.54
C THR A 151 -15.25 -24.12 6.73
N GLY A 152 -16.26 -23.45 7.29
CA GLY A 152 -17.04 -22.39 6.64
C GLY A 152 -18.11 -22.87 5.64
N SER A 153 -18.41 -24.18 5.59
CA SER A 153 -19.39 -24.79 4.68
C SER A 153 -20.81 -24.79 5.27
N THR A 154 -21.48 -23.64 5.23
CA THR A 154 -22.81 -23.45 5.86
C THR A 154 -23.94 -24.27 5.21
N ALA A 155 -24.04 -24.28 3.88
CA ALA A 155 -25.14 -24.99 3.20
C ALA A 155 -25.12 -26.53 3.42
N PRO A 156 -23.97 -27.23 3.28
CA PRO A 156 -23.88 -28.64 3.68
C PRO A 156 -24.16 -28.88 5.17
N ALA A 157 -23.71 -27.98 6.05
CA ALA A 157 -23.96 -28.06 7.49
C ALA A 157 -25.45 -28.00 7.82
N LEU A 158 -26.20 -27.06 7.22
CA LEU A 158 -27.66 -26.95 7.43
C LEU A 158 -28.41 -28.17 6.92
N SER A 159 -28.01 -28.71 5.76
CA SER A 159 -28.59 -29.93 5.21
C SER A 159 -28.37 -31.13 6.15
N THR A 160 -27.13 -31.31 6.62
CA THR A 160 -26.76 -32.38 7.56
C THR A 160 -27.52 -32.25 8.88
N LEU A 161 -27.65 -31.03 9.42
CA LEU A 161 -28.38 -30.77 10.66
C LEU A 161 -29.89 -30.99 10.52
N ARG A 162 -30.48 -30.68 9.36
CA ARG A 162 -31.88 -31.01 9.08
C ARG A 162 -32.09 -32.52 9.16
N THR A 163 -31.19 -33.32 8.59
CA THR A 163 -31.25 -34.78 8.70
C THR A 163 -31.16 -35.25 10.15
N VAL A 164 -30.25 -34.67 10.96
CA VAL A 164 -30.14 -35.00 12.39
C VAL A 164 -31.43 -34.70 13.14
N ILE A 165 -32.02 -33.52 12.93
CA ILE A 165 -33.23 -33.09 13.65
C ILE A 165 -34.44 -33.95 13.25
N THR A 166 -34.51 -34.42 12.01
CA THR A 166 -35.54 -35.38 11.58
C THR A 166 -35.39 -36.73 12.31
N LEU A 167 -34.16 -37.20 12.54
CA LEU A 167 -33.89 -38.47 13.23
C LEU A 167 -34.05 -38.35 14.76
N ASP A 168 -33.61 -37.23 15.34
CA ASP A 168 -33.63 -36.94 16.76
C ASP A 168 -34.03 -35.47 17.02
N PRO A 169 -35.34 -35.18 17.12
CA PRO A 169 -35.84 -33.82 17.31
C PRO A 169 -35.44 -33.17 18.65
N LYS A 170 -35.04 -33.98 19.64
CA LYS A 170 -34.67 -33.50 20.98
C LYS A 170 -33.17 -33.28 21.14
N ASN A 171 -32.40 -33.44 20.06
CA ASN A 171 -30.96 -33.26 20.08
C ASN A 171 -30.57 -31.79 20.31
N THR A 172 -30.32 -31.43 21.58
CA THR A 172 -29.97 -30.06 21.98
C THR A 172 -28.69 -29.57 21.31
N ALA A 173 -27.71 -30.45 21.11
CA ALA A 173 -26.45 -30.13 20.44
C ALA A 173 -26.68 -29.78 18.96
N ALA A 174 -27.54 -30.52 18.25
CA ALA A 174 -27.88 -30.23 16.86
C ALA A 174 -28.65 -28.90 16.70
N LEU A 175 -29.60 -28.62 17.60
CA LEU A 175 -30.37 -27.36 17.59
C LEU A 175 -29.48 -26.15 17.87
N GLN A 176 -28.58 -26.24 18.85
CA GLN A 176 -27.60 -25.18 19.14
C GLN A 176 -26.65 -24.95 17.96
N LEU A 177 -26.16 -26.04 17.34
CA LEU A 177 -25.28 -25.95 16.19
C LEU A 177 -26.00 -25.36 14.97
N GLN A 178 -27.26 -25.71 14.74
CA GLN A 178 -28.08 -25.14 13.66
C GLN A 178 -28.22 -23.62 13.80
N LYS A 179 -28.48 -23.12 15.00
CA LYS A 179 -28.55 -21.67 15.25
C LYS A 179 -27.22 -20.98 14.88
N LYS A 180 -26.07 -21.54 15.30
CA LYS A 180 -24.76 -20.99 14.94
C LYS A 180 -24.51 -20.97 13.43
N VAL A 181 -24.89 -22.04 12.73
CA VAL A 181 -24.74 -22.11 11.26
C VAL A 181 -25.65 -21.09 10.57
N GLN A 182 -26.88 -20.90 11.06
CA GLN A 182 -27.81 -19.88 10.54
C GLN A 182 -27.30 -18.46 10.78
N ASP A 183 -26.72 -18.18 11.96
CA ASP A 183 -26.11 -16.89 12.27
C ASP A 183 -24.94 -16.59 11.31
N LEU A 184 -24.06 -17.59 11.08
CA LEU A 184 -22.97 -17.48 10.11
C LEU A 184 -23.48 -17.29 8.68
N GLU A 185 -24.52 -18.03 8.27
CA GLU A 185 -25.14 -17.86 6.94
C GLU A 185 -25.72 -16.45 6.78
N GLY A 186 -26.36 -15.90 7.83
CA GLY A 186 -26.83 -14.53 7.85
C GLY A 186 -25.69 -13.51 7.66
N HIS A 187 -24.54 -13.73 8.33
CA HIS A 187 -23.35 -12.90 8.13
C HIS A 187 -22.79 -13.00 6.70
N LEU A 188 -22.76 -14.19 6.10
CA LEU A 188 -22.34 -14.38 4.71
C LEU A 188 -23.26 -13.67 3.71
N ARG A 189 -24.59 -13.78 3.88
CA ARG A 189 -25.55 -13.05 3.04
C ARG A 189 -25.40 -11.53 3.19
N ASN A 190 -25.16 -11.05 4.41
CA ASN A 190 -24.90 -9.63 4.65
C ASN A 190 -23.60 -9.17 3.98
N PHE A 191 -22.55 -10.00 4.02
CA PHE A 191 -21.29 -9.74 3.32
C PHE A 191 -21.50 -9.63 1.81
N GLU A 192 -22.18 -10.61 1.19
CA GLU A 192 -22.47 -10.63 -0.24
C GLU A 192 -23.34 -9.44 -0.67
N SER A 193 -24.38 -9.13 0.11
CA SER A 193 -25.26 -7.97 -0.13
C SER A 193 -24.53 -6.63 0.02
N ALA A 194 -23.61 -6.51 0.98
CA ALA A 194 -22.80 -5.31 1.15
C ALA A 194 -21.78 -5.18 0.01
N LYS A 195 -21.13 -6.29 -0.38
CA LYS A 195 -20.20 -6.34 -1.52
C LYS A 195 -20.92 -5.93 -2.82
N GLY A 196 -22.12 -6.44 -3.07
CA GLY A 196 -22.90 -6.10 -4.27
C GLY A 196 -23.43 -4.65 -4.31
N ARG A 197 -23.44 -3.96 -3.17
CA ARG A 197 -23.78 -2.52 -3.07
C ARG A 197 -22.55 -1.61 -3.03
N ASN A 198 -21.35 -2.17 -3.18
CA ASN A 198 -20.07 -1.47 -2.97
C ASN A 198 -19.95 -0.82 -1.57
N ASP A 199 -20.70 -1.31 -0.58
CA ASP A 199 -20.57 -0.88 0.81
C ASP A 199 -19.45 -1.67 1.48
N TRP A 200 -18.21 -1.25 1.19
CA TRP A 200 -17.02 -1.93 1.65
C TRP A 200 -16.85 -1.90 3.17
N GLY A 201 -17.40 -0.88 3.84
CA GLY A 201 -17.38 -0.76 5.29
C GLY A 201 -18.22 -1.85 5.96
N MET A 202 -19.47 -2.02 5.50
CA MET A 202 -20.35 -3.07 5.99
C MET A 202 -19.88 -4.46 5.58
N ALA A 203 -19.36 -4.63 4.36
CA ALA A 203 -18.77 -5.89 3.92
C ALA A 203 -17.62 -6.31 4.85
N ARG A 204 -16.76 -5.37 5.28
CA ARG A 204 -15.66 -5.68 6.22
C ARG A 204 -16.19 -6.18 7.55
N LEU A 205 -17.16 -5.46 8.10
CA LEU A 205 -17.77 -5.79 9.38
C LEU A 205 -18.47 -7.15 9.35
N ALA A 206 -19.15 -7.48 8.24
CA ALA A 206 -19.78 -8.78 8.03
C ALA A 206 -18.74 -9.90 7.92
N LEU A 207 -17.66 -9.69 7.17
CA LEU A 207 -16.57 -10.65 7.04
C LEU A 207 -15.81 -10.88 8.37
N ASP A 208 -15.61 -9.82 9.16
CA ASP A 208 -15.04 -9.92 10.51
C ASP A 208 -15.92 -10.81 11.40
N LYS A 209 -17.25 -10.65 11.36
CA LYS A 209 -18.20 -11.50 12.09
C LYS A 209 -18.17 -12.96 11.61
N CYS A 210 -18.08 -13.19 10.30
CA CYS A 210 -17.91 -14.54 9.75
C CYS A 210 -16.63 -15.19 10.29
N THR A 211 -15.53 -14.46 10.25
CA THR A 211 -14.22 -14.92 10.71
C THR A 211 -14.25 -15.24 12.20
N GLN A 212 -14.79 -14.34 13.02
CA GLN A 212 -14.94 -14.54 14.47
C GLN A 212 -15.80 -15.77 14.80
N ALA A 213 -16.88 -16.02 14.04
CA ALA A 213 -17.73 -17.20 14.25
C ALA A 213 -16.94 -18.51 14.04
N ILE A 214 -16.08 -18.57 13.01
CA ILE A 214 -15.23 -19.74 12.74
C ILE A 214 -14.12 -19.89 13.79
N GLU A 215 -13.43 -18.79 14.13
CA GLU A 215 -12.38 -18.78 15.14
C GLU A 215 -12.89 -19.21 16.53
N SER A 216 -14.13 -18.85 16.86
CA SER A 216 -14.76 -19.24 18.14
C SER A 216 -14.97 -20.76 18.26
N GLU A 217 -15.11 -21.47 17.14
CA GLU A 217 -15.15 -22.94 17.09
C GLU A 217 -13.75 -23.56 16.95
N GLY A 218 -12.71 -22.72 16.86
CA GLY A 218 -11.33 -23.14 16.60
C GLY A 218 -11.08 -23.54 15.16
N GLY A 219 -12.01 -23.25 14.25
CA GLY A 219 -11.93 -23.62 12.85
C GLY A 219 -10.88 -22.83 12.07
N ASP A 220 -10.47 -23.39 10.93
CA ASP A 220 -9.55 -22.72 10.02
C ASP A 220 -10.35 -21.79 9.11
N ILE A 221 -9.97 -20.52 9.07
CA ILE A 221 -10.58 -19.54 8.16
C ILE A 221 -10.44 -20.07 6.72
N PRO A 222 -11.51 -20.05 5.89
CA PRO A 222 -11.41 -20.44 4.50
C PRO A 222 -10.47 -19.54 3.70
N THR A 223 -9.70 -20.12 2.77
CA THR A 223 -8.80 -19.37 1.87
C THR A 223 -9.54 -18.30 1.09
N GLN A 224 -10.73 -18.63 0.59
CA GLN A 224 -11.57 -17.69 -0.14
C GLN A 224 -11.90 -16.43 0.67
N TRP A 225 -12.09 -16.56 1.99
CA TRP A 225 -12.39 -15.42 2.86
C TRP A 225 -11.15 -14.54 3.09
N ARG A 226 -9.96 -15.16 3.12
CA ARG A 226 -8.69 -14.40 3.13
C ARG A 226 -8.51 -13.62 1.82
N LEU A 227 -8.82 -14.23 0.68
CA LEU A 227 -8.82 -13.53 -0.62
C LEU A 227 -9.81 -12.37 -0.64
N TRP A 228 -11.05 -12.59 -0.17
CA TRP A 228 -12.05 -11.54 -0.04
C TRP A 228 -11.60 -10.40 0.88
N ARG A 229 -10.87 -10.70 1.96
CA ARG A 229 -10.31 -9.66 2.82
C ARG A 229 -9.31 -8.78 2.07
N ILE A 230 -8.47 -9.38 1.23
CA ILE A 230 -7.51 -8.64 0.40
C ILE A 230 -8.24 -7.76 -0.62
N GLU A 231 -9.17 -8.33 -1.39
CA GLU A 231 -9.98 -7.62 -2.38
C GLU A 231 -10.72 -6.43 -1.76
N LEU A 232 -11.26 -6.63 -0.55
CA LEU A 232 -12.01 -5.60 0.14
C LEU A 232 -11.13 -4.42 0.58
N GLU A 233 -9.96 -4.69 1.15
CA GLU A 233 -9.05 -3.60 1.55
C GLU A 233 -8.44 -2.89 0.32
N LEU A 234 -8.30 -3.58 -0.81
CA LEU A 234 -7.96 -2.98 -2.11
C LEU A 234 -9.03 -2.00 -2.58
N ALA A 235 -10.30 -2.41 -2.58
CA ALA A 235 -11.43 -1.56 -2.98
C ALA A 235 -11.57 -0.31 -2.09
N ARG A 236 -11.21 -0.43 -0.80
CA ARG A 236 -11.20 0.69 0.15
C ARG A 236 -10.01 1.63 0.00
N GLY A 237 -9.01 1.29 -0.83
CA GLY A 237 -7.76 2.05 -0.94
C GLY A 237 -6.86 1.96 0.30
N ASN A 238 -7.07 0.97 1.19
CA ASN A 238 -6.26 0.78 2.39
C ASN A 238 -5.06 -0.13 2.09
N TRP A 239 -4.03 0.43 1.44
CA TRP A 239 -2.87 -0.34 0.94
C TRP A 239 -2.11 -1.10 2.03
N ASP A 240 -1.95 -0.51 3.21
CA ASP A 240 -1.25 -1.16 4.33
C ASP A 240 -2.03 -2.36 4.87
N ALA A 241 -3.35 -2.19 5.07
CA ALA A 241 -4.22 -3.26 5.51
C ALA A 241 -4.31 -4.40 4.48
N ALA A 242 -4.44 -4.05 3.19
CA ALA A 242 -4.39 -5.02 2.10
C ALA A 242 -3.05 -5.76 2.08
N GLY A 243 -1.95 -5.05 2.31
CA GLY A 243 -0.62 -5.62 2.41
C GLY A 243 -0.46 -6.60 3.57
N MET A 244 -0.99 -6.28 4.75
CA MET A 244 -1.00 -7.16 5.92
C MET A 244 -1.86 -8.40 5.68
N ALA A 245 -3.07 -8.24 5.10
CA ALA A 245 -3.96 -9.34 4.76
C ALA A 245 -3.33 -10.31 3.75
N ALA A 246 -2.63 -9.79 2.74
CA ALA A 246 -1.90 -10.61 1.77
C ALA A 246 -0.74 -11.39 2.42
N ASN A 247 0.01 -10.76 3.32
CA ASN A 247 1.06 -11.46 4.06
C ASN A 247 0.50 -12.55 4.97
N ASP A 248 -0.65 -12.33 5.59
CA ASP A 248 -1.32 -13.33 6.42
C ASP A 248 -1.82 -14.53 5.60
N ALA A 249 -2.41 -14.25 4.43
CA ALA A 249 -2.80 -15.28 3.47
C ALA A 249 -1.59 -16.09 2.99
N LEU A 250 -0.44 -15.46 2.71
CA LEU A 250 0.79 -16.15 2.31
C LEU A 250 1.41 -16.99 3.43
N ARG A 251 1.26 -16.61 4.71
CA ARG A 251 1.69 -17.46 5.83
C ARG A 251 0.88 -18.76 5.90
N SER A 252 -0.41 -18.66 5.61
CA SER A 252 -1.32 -19.80 5.63
C SER A 252 -1.11 -20.68 4.39
N GLU A 253 -1.03 -20.07 3.21
CA GLU A 253 -0.88 -20.77 1.93
C GLU A 253 0.20 -20.12 1.05
N PRO A 254 1.48 -20.46 1.26
CA PRO A 254 2.60 -19.86 0.54
C PRO A 254 2.59 -20.11 -0.97
N ASN A 255 1.99 -21.22 -1.40
CA ASN A 255 2.00 -21.70 -2.79
C ASN A 255 0.66 -21.47 -3.52
N SER A 256 -0.17 -20.54 -3.05
CA SER A 256 -1.41 -20.17 -3.75
C SER A 256 -1.12 -19.17 -4.88
N PRO A 257 -1.41 -19.50 -6.16
CA PRO A 257 -1.27 -18.55 -7.27
C PRO A 257 -2.15 -17.31 -7.10
N ASP A 258 -3.35 -17.46 -6.54
CA ASP A 258 -4.30 -16.37 -6.29
C ASP A 258 -3.73 -15.35 -5.29
N VAL A 259 -3.21 -15.83 -4.16
CA VAL A 259 -2.64 -14.96 -3.12
C VAL A 259 -1.41 -14.23 -3.64
N LEU A 260 -0.54 -14.92 -4.38
CA LEU A 260 0.63 -14.29 -5.02
C LEU A 260 0.23 -13.24 -6.04
N THR A 261 -0.83 -13.49 -6.82
CA THR A 261 -1.35 -12.55 -7.80
C THR A 261 -1.91 -11.31 -7.12
N LEU A 262 -2.76 -11.46 -6.10
CA LEU A 262 -3.29 -10.33 -5.34
C LEU A 262 -2.18 -9.54 -4.63
N ARG A 263 -1.16 -10.22 -4.10
CA ARG A 263 0.02 -9.55 -3.54
C ARG A 263 0.75 -8.73 -4.60
N GLY A 264 0.92 -9.28 -5.79
CA GLY A 264 1.47 -8.57 -6.94
C GLY A 264 0.63 -7.35 -7.32
N LEU A 265 -0.71 -7.47 -7.30
CA LEU A 265 -1.62 -6.38 -7.61
C LEU A 265 -1.52 -5.25 -6.58
N ILE A 266 -1.51 -5.54 -5.28
CA ILE A 266 -1.29 -4.53 -4.22
C ILE A 266 0.01 -3.77 -4.47
N LEU A 267 1.10 -4.48 -4.76
CA LEU A 267 2.40 -3.86 -5.02
C LEU A 267 2.38 -3.00 -6.28
N PHE A 268 1.69 -3.45 -7.34
CA PHE A 268 1.53 -2.69 -8.57
C PHE A 268 0.77 -1.38 -8.32
N LEU A 269 -0.38 -1.44 -7.65
CA LEU A 269 -1.20 -0.28 -7.31
C LEU A 269 -0.48 0.66 -6.34
N SER A 270 0.40 0.13 -5.49
CA SER A 270 1.31 0.91 -4.62
C SER A 270 2.55 1.46 -5.34
N ALA A 271 2.58 1.44 -6.67
CA ALA A 271 3.68 1.90 -7.53
C ALA A 271 5.03 1.14 -7.39
N LYS A 272 5.02 -0.09 -6.85
CA LYS A 272 6.18 -0.98 -6.70
C LYS A 272 6.24 -2.02 -7.83
N THR A 273 6.36 -1.55 -9.07
CA THR A 273 6.25 -2.36 -10.31
C THR A 273 7.20 -3.55 -10.36
N ALA A 274 8.47 -3.36 -9.99
CA ALA A 274 9.47 -4.44 -10.02
C ALA A 274 9.10 -5.62 -9.10
N GLN A 275 8.65 -5.33 -7.88
CA GLN A 275 8.22 -6.35 -6.93
C GLN A 275 6.90 -7.00 -7.38
N ALA A 276 5.97 -6.20 -7.92
CA ALA A 276 4.72 -6.71 -8.48
C ALA A 276 4.99 -7.75 -9.60
N LEU A 277 5.93 -7.44 -10.50
CA LEU A 277 6.31 -8.35 -11.58
C LEU A 277 6.90 -9.67 -11.06
N GLN A 278 7.72 -9.61 -10.01
CA GLN A 278 8.29 -10.81 -9.38
C GLN A 278 7.20 -11.72 -8.79
N HIS A 279 6.19 -11.15 -8.12
CA HIS A 279 5.09 -11.93 -7.56
C HIS A 279 4.19 -12.53 -8.65
N ALA A 280 3.86 -11.76 -9.69
CA ALA A 280 3.10 -12.28 -10.84
C ALA A 280 3.84 -13.41 -11.56
N GLN A 281 5.16 -13.27 -11.74
CA GLN A 281 5.99 -14.35 -12.29
C GLN A 281 6.04 -15.58 -11.39
N SER A 282 6.07 -15.38 -10.07
CA SER A 282 6.07 -16.48 -9.10
C SER A 282 4.77 -17.26 -9.14
N ALA A 283 3.62 -16.57 -9.23
CA ALA A 283 2.32 -17.21 -9.46
C ALA A 283 2.32 -18.05 -10.76
N LEU A 284 2.84 -17.48 -11.86
CA LEU A 284 2.92 -18.19 -13.15
C LEU A 284 3.93 -19.34 -13.19
N ARG A 285 4.90 -19.38 -12.27
CA ARG A 285 5.78 -20.55 -12.12
C ARG A 285 5.06 -21.72 -11.46
N LEU A 286 4.09 -21.43 -10.57
CA LEU A 286 3.28 -22.45 -9.92
C LEU A 286 2.16 -22.94 -10.84
N ASP A 287 1.50 -22.00 -11.53
CA ASP A 287 0.46 -22.28 -12.52
C ASP A 287 0.66 -21.38 -13.76
N PRO A 288 1.27 -21.91 -14.83
CA PRO A 288 1.43 -21.17 -16.08
C PRO A 288 0.11 -20.74 -16.73
N GLY A 289 -0.98 -21.45 -16.48
CA GLY A 289 -2.32 -21.17 -17.00
C GLY A 289 -3.12 -20.17 -16.17
N HIS A 290 -2.54 -19.62 -15.10
CA HIS A 290 -3.24 -18.71 -14.20
C HIS A 290 -3.53 -17.35 -14.86
N GLU A 291 -4.70 -17.26 -15.48
CA GLU A 291 -5.22 -16.10 -16.22
C GLU A 291 -5.07 -14.75 -15.47
N PRO A 292 -5.45 -14.62 -14.19
CA PRO A 292 -5.24 -13.36 -13.44
C PRO A 292 -3.78 -12.92 -13.36
N ALA A 293 -2.83 -13.84 -13.12
CA ALA A 293 -1.41 -13.49 -13.08
C ALA A 293 -0.86 -13.13 -14.47
N GLN A 294 -1.34 -13.78 -15.53
CA GLN A 294 -0.94 -13.44 -16.90
C GLN A 294 -1.36 -12.01 -17.25
N ARG A 295 -2.62 -11.65 -16.96
CA ARG A 295 -3.15 -10.30 -17.14
C ARG A 295 -2.38 -9.27 -16.32
N LEU A 296 -2.16 -9.54 -15.03
CA LEU A 296 -1.39 -8.65 -14.16
C LEU A 296 0.04 -8.45 -14.70
N ARG A 297 0.75 -9.52 -15.07
CA ARG A 297 2.10 -9.45 -15.62
C ARG A 297 2.16 -8.58 -16.87
N LYS A 298 1.21 -8.75 -17.79
CA LYS A 298 1.11 -7.95 -19.02
C LYS A 298 0.87 -6.48 -18.70
N ARG A 299 -0.12 -6.20 -17.84
CA ARG A 299 -0.48 -4.85 -17.41
C ARG A 299 0.69 -4.12 -16.74
N VAL A 300 1.41 -4.78 -15.83
CA VAL A 300 2.60 -4.21 -15.16
C VAL A 300 3.66 -3.81 -16.19
N LYS A 301 3.98 -4.70 -17.14
CA LYS A 301 4.98 -4.43 -18.19
C LYS A 301 4.56 -3.30 -19.13
N ASP A 302 3.31 -3.30 -19.57
CA ASP A 302 2.79 -2.28 -20.48
C ASP A 302 2.86 -0.89 -19.82
N VAL A 303 2.40 -0.78 -18.57
CA VAL A 303 2.42 0.49 -17.81
C VAL A 303 3.84 0.96 -17.53
N GLU A 304 4.75 0.05 -17.17
CA GLU A 304 6.16 0.39 -16.94
C GLU A 304 6.84 0.90 -18.20
N ARG A 305 6.61 0.25 -19.35
CA ARG A 305 7.11 0.69 -20.66
C ARG A 305 6.57 2.06 -21.03
N LEU A 306 5.26 2.27 -20.97
CA LEU A 306 4.60 3.53 -21.33
C LEU A 306 5.05 4.69 -20.43
N LYS A 307 5.17 4.44 -19.13
CA LYS A 307 5.72 5.41 -18.18
C LYS A 307 7.13 5.83 -18.57
N GLU A 308 8.00 4.89 -18.94
CA GLU A 308 9.37 5.20 -19.30
C GLU A 308 9.47 5.92 -20.66
N GLU A 309 8.67 5.52 -21.65
CA GLU A 309 8.54 6.25 -22.92
C GLU A 309 8.10 7.70 -22.69
N GLY A 310 7.08 7.92 -21.85
CA GLY A 310 6.63 9.25 -21.46
C GLY A 310 7.70 10.06 -20.73
N ASN A 311 8.44 9.44 -19.80
CA ASN A 311 9.55 10.07 -19.10
C ASN A 311 10.68 10.50 -20.06
N VAL A 312 11.00 9.66 -21.04
CA VAL A 312 12.01 9.95 -22.07
C VAL A 312 11.55 11.10 -22.96
N ALA A 313 10.31 11.07 -23.44
CA ALA A 313 9.73 12.16 -24.25
C ALA A 313 9.69 13.49 -23.48
N PHE A 314 9.31 13.46 -22.19
CA PHE A 314 9.30 14.64 -21.33
C PHE A 314 10.69 15.26 -21.15
N LYS A 315 11.71 14.42 -20.93
CA LYS A 315 13.11 14.87 -20.85
C LYS A 315 13.63 15.41 -22.17
N ALA A 316 13.17 14.86 -23.29
CA ALA A 316 13.51 15.32 -24.64
C ALA A 316 12.73 16.57 -25.07
N GLY A 317 11.82 17.09 -24.24
CA GLY A 317 10.99 18.26 -24.56
C GLY A 317 9.83 17.98 -25.52
N ARG A 318 9.57 16.72 -25.89
CA ARG A 318 8.41 16.31 -26.69
C ARG A 318 7.21 16.12 -25.76
N LEU A 319 6.62 17.23 -25.36
CA LEU A 319 5.63 17.28 -24.28
C LEU A 319 4.27 16.66 -24.69
N GLU A 320 3.87 16.81 -25.95
CA GLU A 320 2.66 16.21 -26.51
C GLU A 320 2.77 14.67 -26.50
N GLU A 321 3.86 14.14 -27.03
CA GLU A 321 4.16 12.70 -27.00
C GLU A 321 4.19 12.18 -25.55
N ALA A 322 4.82 12.92 -24.63
CA ALA A 322 4.83 12.54 -23.21
C ALA A 322 3.42 12.47 -22.62
N THR A 323 2.55 13.44 -22.96
CA THR A 323 1.16 13.49 -22.51
C THR A 323 0.35 12.30 -23.04
N GLU A 324 0.54 11.94 -24.30
CA GLU A 324 -0.09 10.76 -24.92
C GLU A 324 0.34 9.47 -24.22
N LYS A 325 1.66 9.28 -24.02
CA LYS A 325 2.19 8.08 -23.34
C LYS A 325 1.70 7.93 -21.91
N TYR A 326 1.61 9.03 -21.15
CA TYR A 326 1.02 8.98 -19.81
C TYR A 326 -0.47 8.68 -19.85
N THR A 327 -1.21 9.18 -20.84
CA THR A 327 -2.63 8.88 -21.02
C THR A 327 -2.84 7.40 -21.31
N GLU A 328 -2.08 6.83 -22.26
CA GLU A 328 -2.13 5.39 -22.53
C GLU A 328 -1.79 4.56 -21.27
N ALA A 329 -0.83 5.00 -20.45
CA ALA A 329 -0.48 4.32 -19.21
C ALA A 329 -1.64 4.36 -18.19
N LEU A 330 -2.33 5.50 -18.08
CA LEU A 330 -3.50 5.68 -17.22
C LEU A 330 -4.67 4.82 -17.68
N ASP A 331 -4.86 4.64 -18.99
CA ASP A 331 -5.90 3.77 -19.54
C ASP A 331 -5.63 2.29 -19.22
N ARG A 332 -4.36 1.87 -19.25
CA ARG A 332 -3.97 0.50 -18.84
C ARG A 332 -4.12 0.26 -17.34
N ILE A 333 -4.06 1.31 -16.52
CA ILE A 333 -4.36 1.20 -15.08
C ILE A 333 -5.88 1.20 -14.87
N GLY A 334 -6.63 2.05 -15.57
CA GLY A 334 -8.06 2.19 -15.37
C GLY A 334 -8.43 2.89 -14.05
N GLU A 335 -9.74 2.93 -13.78
CA GLU A 335 -10.36 3.63 -12.63
C GLU A 335 -11.30 2.73 -11.82
N ASN A 336 -11.10 1.41 -11.90
CA ASN A 336 -11.98 0.44 -11.27
C ASN A 336 -12.06 0.66 -9.74
N GLU A 337 -13.28 0.75 -9.20
CA GLU A 337 -13.50 0.93 -7.76
C GLU A 337 -12.93 -0.23 -6.94
N ASP A 338 -13.03 -1.46 -7.46
CA ASP A 338 -12.50 -2.68 -6.82
C ASP A 338 -10.97 -2.65 -6.62
N GLU A 339 -10.26 -1.82 -7.41
CA GLU A 339 -8.80 -1.63 -7.30
C GLU A 339 -8.44 -0.28 -6.67
N GLY A 340 -9.36 0.34 -5.92
CA GLY A 340 -9.12 1.64 -5.29
C GLY A 340 -8.84 2.73 -6.31
N LYS A 341 -9.56 2.71 -7.44
CA LYS A 341 -9.43 3.65 -8.57
C LYS A 341 -8.00 3.73 -9.14
N GLY A 342 -7.25 2.63 -9.11
CA GLY A 342 -5.89 2.54 -9.66
C GLY A 342 -4.78 3.01 -8.71
N GLY A 343 -5.13 3.45 -7.49
CA GLY A 343 -4.22 3.69 -6.38
C GLY A 343 -3.05 4.64 -6.63
N HIS A 344 -1.96 4.42 -5.88
CA HIS A 344 -0.78 5.30 -5.90
C HIS A 344 -0.07 5.35 -7.26
N ILE A 345 -0.09 4.27 -8.04
CA ILE A 345 0.51 4.27 -9.38
C ILE A 345 -0.25 5.19 -10.34
N ARG A 346 -1.59 5.20 -10.26
CA ARG A 346 -2.42 6.16 -11.00
C ARG A 346 -2.13 7.59 -10.54
N ALA A 347 -2.11 7.82 -9.22
CA ALA A 347 -1.80 9.14 -8.64
C ALA A 347 -0.44 9.68 -9.13
N MET A 348 0.58 8.82 -9.19
CA MET A 348 1.91 9.18 -9.70
C MET A 348 1.87 9.59 -11.17
N LEU A 349 1.20 8.83 -12.03
CA LEU A 349 1.12 9.12 -13.46
C LEU A 349 0.30 10.38 -13.76
N LEU A 350 -0.80 10.60 -13.02
CA LEU A 350 -1.55 11.85 -13.07
C LEU A 350 -0.66 13.05 -12.70
N SER A 351 0.15 12.93 -11.65
CA SER A 351 1.10 13.99 -11.27
C SER A 351 2.17 14.27 -12.35
N ASN A 352 2.66 13.22 -13.02
CA ASN A 352 3.59 13.35 -14.14
C ASN A 352 2.94 14.02 -15.37
N ARG A 353 1.70 13.62 -15.71
CA ARG A 353 0.95 14.21 -16.81
C ARG A 353 0.59 15.67 -16.51
N ALA A 354 0.11 15.98 -15.31
CA ALA A 354 -0.12 17.35 -14.85
C ALA A 354 1.13 18.24 -14.99
N THR A 355 2.31 17.74 -14.57
CA THR A 355 3.57 18.48 -14.72
C THR A 355 3.92 18.75 -16.18
N THR A 356 3.55 17.83 -17.08
CA THR A 356 3.72 17.99 -18.54
C THR A 356 2.75 19.02 -19.11
N LEU A 357 1.48 18.96 -18.69
CA LEU A 357 0.44 19.91 -19.08
C LEU A 357 0.73 21.35 -18.61
N VAL A 358 1.30 21.52 -17.41
CA VAL A 358 1.78 22.82 -16.93
C VAL A 358 2.82 23.42 -17.88
N LYS A 359 3.77 22.60 -18.38
CA LYS A 359 4.77 23.08 -19.35
C LYS A 359 4.16 23.43 -20.71
N LEU A 360 3.02 22.83 -21.06
CA LEU A 360 2.23 23.14 -22.24
C LEU A 360 1.27 24.32 -22.05
N SER A 361 1.28 24.97 -20.87
CA SER A 361 0.34 26.05 -20.51
C SER A 361 -1.14 25.62 -20.51
N ARG A 362 -1.42 24.31 -20.38
CA ARG A 362 -2.77 23.74 -20.26
C ARG A 362 -3.13 23.62 -18.77
N HIS A 363 -3.37 24.76 -18.13
CA HIS A 363 -3.47 24.85 -16.67
C HIS A 363 -4.72 24.19 -16.09
N GLU A 364 -5.87 24.27 -16.78
CA GLU A 364 -7.14 23.68 -16.36
C GLU A 364 -7.07 22.14 -16.38
N ASP A 365 -6.57 21.56 -17.47
CA ASP A 365 -6.37 20.10 -17.57
C ASP A 365 -5.38 19.60 -16.52
N ALA A 366 -4.30 20.37 -16.28
CA ALA A 366 -3.32 20.04 -15.25
C ALA A 366 -3.92 20.10 -13.84
N LEU A 367 -4.84 21.03 -13.58
CA LEU A 367 -5.54 21.15 -12.31
C LEU A 367 -6.39 19.90 -12.05
N GLN A 368 -7.17 19.48 -13.05
CA GLN A 368 -8.00 18.28 -12.97
C GLN A 368 -7.16 17.03 -12.66
N ASP A 369 -6.05 16.83 -13.37
CA ASP A 369 -5.13 15.71 -13.11
C ASP A 369 -4.54 15.76 -11.70
N THR A 370 -4.20 16.95 -11.22
CA THR A 370 -3.59 17.11 -9.91
C THR A 370 -4.60 16.89 -8.78
N ASP A 371 -5.83 17.35 -8.93
CA ASP A 371 -6.90 17.08 -7.97
C ASP A 371 -7.22 15.59 -7.92
N ALA A 372 -7.35 14.92 -9.08
CA ALA A 372 -7.53 13.47 -9.13
C ALA A 372 -6.33 12.71 -8.52
N SER A 373 -5.10 13.21 -8.68
CA SER A 373 -3.91 12.65 -8.03
C SER A 373 -3.98 12.76 -6.51
N LEU A 374 -4.44 13.90 -5.99
CA LEU A 374 -4.55 14.18 -4.55
C LEU A 374 -5.75 13.48 -3.90
N GLU A 375 -6.82 13.18 -4.64
CA GLU A 375 -7.89 12.31 -4.16
C GLU A 375 -7.39 10.89 -3.87
N LEU A 376 -6.46 10.38 -4.70
CA LEU A 376 -5.87 9.05 -4.56
C LEU A 376 -4.70 9.00 -3.56
N ASN A 377 -3.93 10.09 -3.48
CA ASN A 377 -2.81 10.22 -2.54
C ASN A 377 -2.74 11.66 -1.99
N PRO A 378 -3.50 11.95 -0.92
CA PRO A 378 -3.57 13.30 -0.34
C PRO A 378 -2.24 13.82 0.23
N HIS A 379 -1.33 12.90 0.58
CA HIS A 379 -0.05 13.22 1.21
C HIS A 379 1.09 13.41 0.20
N SER A 380 0.80 13.39 -1.10
CA SER A 380 1.81 13.58 -2.15
C SER A 380 2.27 15.03 -2.22
N PHE A 381 3.40 15.36 -1.57
CA PHE A 381 3.99 16.71 -1.65
C PHE A 381 4.29 17.15 -3.09
N LYS A 382 4.60 16.20 -3.99
CA LYS A 382 4.85 16.48 -5.41
C LYS A 382 3.60 16.96 -6.12
N ALA A 383 2.47 16.33 -5.87
CA ALA A 383 1.18 16.73 -6.44
C ALA A 383 0.72 18.08 -5.85
N LEU A 384 0.83 18.27 -4.53
CA LEU A 384 0.54 19.56 -3.87
C LEU A 384 1.37 20.70 -4.47
N ARG A 385 2.69 20.49 -4.64
CA ARG A 385 3.57 21.47 -5.29
C ARG A 385 3.13 21.79 -6.72
N THR A 386 2.77 20.78 -7.51
CA THR A 386 2.28 20.99 -8.88
C THR A 386 0.97 21.78 -8.87
N ARG A 387 0.04 21.49 -7.96
CA ARG A 387 -1.22 22.25 -7.81
C ARG A 387 -0.96 23.69 -7.43
N ALA A 388 -0.06 23.93 -6.49
CA ALA A 388 0.33 25.26 -6.06
C ALA A 388 0.87 26.11 -7.22
N ARG A 389 1.72 25.52 -8.08
CA ARG A 389 2.22 26.17 -9.29
C ARG A 389 1.11 26.47 -10.30
N ILE A 390 0.17 25.56 -10.49
CA ILE A 390 -1.01 25.79 -11.34
C ILE A 390 -1.84 26.95 -10.78
N HIS A 391 -2.09 26.97 -9.47
CA HIS A 391 -2.80 28.05 -8.81
C HIS A 391 -2.09 29.41 -8.96
N LEU A 392 -0.75 29.45 -8.96
CA LEU A 392 -0.02 30.68 -9.29
C LEU A 392 -0.28 31.16 -10.72
N HIS A 393 -0.29 30.26 -11.70
CA HIS A 393 -0.60 30.61 -13.09
C HIS A 393 -2.04 31.07 -13.29
N LEU A 394 -2.98 30.53 -12.50
CA LEU A 394 -4.39 30.92 -12.49
C LEU A 394 -4.70 32.11 -11.58
N GLU A 395 -3.67 32.77 -11.03
CA GLU A 395 -3.78 33.90 -10.08
C GLU A 395 -4.62 33.62 -8.82
N LYS A 396 -4.77 32.34 -8.45
CA LYS A 396 -5.44 31.87 -7.23
C LYS A 396 -4.43 31.82 -6.08
N TYR A 397 -3.89 32.99 -5.72
CA TYR A 397 -2.73 33.08 -4.82
C TYR A 397 -2.97 32.51 -3.42
N ASP A 398 -4.17 32.68 -2.85
CA ASP A 398 -4.50 32.12 -1.52
C ASP A 398 -4.40 30.58 -1.53
N ASN A 399 -4.96 29.94 -2.56
CA ASN A 399 -4.88 28.49 -2.72
C ASN A 399 -3.44 28.01 -2.96
N ALA A 400 -2.66 28.76 -3.74
CA ALA A 400 -1.25 28.44 -3.99
C ALA A 400 -0.43 28.42 -2.69
N VAL A 401 -0.59 29.45 -1.84
CA VAL A 401 0.10 29.55 -0.55
C VAL A 401 -0.31 28.39 0.37
N ALA A 402 -1.60 28.05 0.43
CA ALA A 402 -2.09 26.92 1.22
C ALA A 402 -1.48 25.59 0.77
N ASP A 403 -1.48 25.31 -0.54
CA ASP A 403 -0.91 24.09 -1.12
C ASP A 403 0.61 23.99 -0.89
N PHE A 404 1.36 25.10 -1.01
CA PHE A 404 2.80 25.10 -0.72
C PHE A 404 3.08 24.82 0.76
N LYS A 405 2.31 25.39 1.69
CA LYS A 405 2.45 25.12 3.13
C LYS A 405 2.21 23.65 3.43
N GLN A 406 1.13 23.09 2.87
CA GLN A 406 0.82 21.68 3.02
C GLN A 406 1.90 20.79 2.39
N ALA A 407 2.43 21.15 1.22
CA ALA A 407 3.51 20.42 0.56
C ALA A 407 4.79 20.37 1.42
N ILE A 408 5.15 21.48 2.09
CA ILE A 408 6.31 21.55 2.99
C ILE A 408 6.10 20.63 4.19
N GLU A 409 4.93 20.69 4.83
CA GLU A 409 4.60 19.85 5.99
C GLU A 409 4.70 18.36 5.63
N GLN A 410 4.12 17.94 4.49
CA GLN A 410 4.21 16.55 4.04
C GLN A 410 5.65 16.15 3.68
N ALA A 411 6.40 17.04 3.02
CA ALA A 411 7.79 16.76 2.64
C ALA A 411 8.71 16.60 3.86
N GLU A 412 8.50 17.39 4.93
CA GLU A 412 9.21 17.29 6.21
C GLU A 412 8.81 16.03 6.98
N ARG A 413 7.52 15.63 6.93
CA ARG A 413 7.02 14.41 7.58
C ARG A 413 7.51 13.13 6.93
N ASP A 414 7.56 13.08 5.60
CA ASP A 414 7.97 11.88 4.85
C ASP A 414 9.45 11.53 5.06
N GLY A 415 10.29 12.49 5.46
CA GLY A 415 11.73 12.30 5.73
C GLY A 415 12.56 11.80 4.54
N SER A 416 11.92 11.41 3.42
CA SER A 416 12.55 10.95 2.18
C SER A 416 12.81 12.07 1.18
N SER A 417 12.16 13.22 1.37
CA SER A 417 12.39 14.45 0.61
C SER A 417 13.74 15.01 1.04
N GLY A 418 14.65 15.26 0.10
CA GLY A 418 15.94 15.85 0.46
C GLY A 418 15.75 17.27 1.02
N ASP A 419 16.65 17.72 1.90
CA ASP A 419 16.67 19.12 2.38
C ASP A 419 16.58 20.15 1.24
N ALA A 420 17.09 19.79 0.06
CA ALA A 420 16.98 20.59 -1.15
C ALA A 420 15.53 20.81 -1.63
N ASP A 421 14.66 19.79 -1.58
CA ASP A 421 13.26 19.89 -2.01
C ASP A 421 12.46 20.79 -1.05
N VAL A 422 12.65 20.61 0.26
CA VAL A 422 12.02 21.45 1.28
C VAL A 422 12.48 22.90 1.15
N ARG A 423 13.78 23.13 0.91
CA ARG A 423 14.32 24.47 0.67
C ARG A 423 13.76 25.11 -0.60
N ALA A 424 13.62 24.33 -1.68
CA ALA A 424 13.02 24.80 -2.92
C ALA A 424 11.54 25.19 -2.71
N LEU A 425 10.77 24.35 -2.00
CA LEU A 425 9.39 24.64 -1.64
C LEU A 425 9.26 25.91 -0.79
N LYS A 426 10.13 26.12 0.20
CA LYS A 426 10.16 27.35 1.00
C LYS A 426 10.45 28.59 0.14
N GLY A 427 11.33 28.46 -0.84
CA GLY A 427 11.61 29.52 -1.82
C GLY A 427 10.41 29.84 -2.72
N GLU A 428 9.70 28.82 -3.19
CA GLU A 428 8.48 28.97 -4.00
C GLU A 428 7.32 29.55 -3.17
N LEU A 429 7.17 29.11 -1.91
CA LEU A 429 6.20 29.65 -0.96
C LEU A 429 6.42 31.15 -0.77
N LYS A 430 7.66 31.59 -0.53
CA LYS A 430 7.97 33.03 -0.38
C LYS A 430 7.54 33.83 -1.60
N LYS A 431 7.76 33.31 -2.81
CA LYS A 431 7.30 33.95 -4.06
C LYS A 431 5.78 34.02 -4.14
N ALA A 432 5.09 32.95 -3.74
CA ALA A 432 3.64 32.90 -3.70
C ALA A 432 3.05 33.88 -2.68
N GLU A 433 3.66 34.01 -1.49
CA GLU A 433 3.25 34.96 -0.46
C GLU A 433 3.45 36.41 -0.91
N ILE A 434 4.57 36.72 -1.57
CA ILE A 434 4.79 38.03 -2.19
C ILE A 434 3.71 38.31 -3.24
N ALA A 435 3.40 37.33 -4.11
CA ALA A 435 2.36 37.50 -5.13
C ALA A 435 0.97 37.70 -4.52
N LEU A 436 0.63 36.95 -3.47
CA LEU A 436 -0.62 37.10 -2.71
C LEU A 436 -0.73 38.47 -2.04
N LYS A 437 0.36 38.95 -1.45
CA LYS A 437 0.40 40.28 -0.84
C LYS A 437 0.20 41.36 -1.90
N ARG A 438 0.88 41.23 -3.04
CA ARG A 438 0.74 42.15 -4.18
C ARG A 438 -0.67 42.16 -4.75
N SER A 439 -1.38 41.02 -4.78
CA SER A 439 -2.76 40.97 -5.24
C SER A 439 -3.76 41.59 -4.26
N LYS A 440 -3.43 41.64 -2.96
CA LYS A 440 -4.24 42.27 -1.90
C LYS A 440 -3.89 43.75 -1.68
N SER A 441 -2.67 44.16 -2.01
CA SER A 441 -2.24 45.56 -1.90
C SER A 441 -2.84 46.42 -3.02
N LYS A 442 -3.05 47.70 -2.73
CA LYS A 442 -3.49 48.70 -3.72
C LYS A 442 -2.44 48.80 -4.84
N ASP A 443 -2.85 48.65 -6.11
CA ASP A 443 -1.93 48.83 -7.23
C ASP A 443 -1.73 50.33 -7.52
N TYR A 444 -0.68 50.92 -6.92
CA TYR A 444 -0.35 52.34 -7.08
C TYR A 444 -0.05 52.74 -8.53
N TYR A 445 0.47 51.82 -9.36
CA TYR A 445 0.69 52.08 -10.78
C TYR A 445 -0.64 52.19 -11.52
N LYS A 446 -1.59 51.30 -11.19
CA LYS A 446 -2.95 51.35 -11.76
C LYS A 446 -3.71 52.61 -11.30
N ILE A 447 -3.52 53.06 -10.06
CA ILE A 447 -4.11 54.30 -9.54
C ILE A 447 -3.60 55.53 -10.32
N LEU A 448 -2.31 55.56 -10.68
CA LEU A 448 -1.74 56.64 -11.51
C LEU A 448 -1.89 56.42 -13.02
N GLY A 449 -2.44 55.27 -13.45
CA GLY A 449 -2.59 54.93 -14.86
C GLY A 449 -1.27 54.75 -15.62
N LEU A 450 -0.25 54.21 -14.94
CA LEU A 450 1.09 54.02 -15.48
C LEU A 450 1.45 52.53 -15.65
N PRO A 451 2.27 52.19 -16.65
CA PRO A 451 2.90 50.87 -16.71
C PRO A 451 4.03 50.79 -15.67
N ARG A 452 4.40 49.58 -15.26
CA ARG A 452 5.36 49.37 -14.16
C ARG A 452 6.80 49.72 -14.51
N ASP A 453 7.14 49.71 -15.80
CA ASP A 453 8.44 50.14 -16.35
C ASP A 453 8.54 51.67 -16.54
N CYS A 454 7.57 52.43 -16.02
CA CYS A 454 7.55 53.89 -16.15
C CYS A 454 8.76 54.57 -15.50
N SER A 455 9.18 55.69 -16.11
CA SER A 455 10.24 56.54 -15.58
C SER A 455 9.73 57.42 -14.43
N GLU A 456 10.63 57.94 -13.60
CA GLU A 456 10.27 58.91 -12.55
C GLU A 456 9.56 60.15 -13.11
N ALA A 457 9.90 60.56 -14.34
CA ALA A 457 9.26 61.68 -15.01
C ALA A 457 7.78 61.38 -15.34
N ASP A 458 7.47 60.15 -15.72
CA ASP A 458 6.11 59.69 -16.01
C ASP A 458 5.27 59.66 -14.73
N ILE A 459 5.84 59.19 -13.62
CA ILE A 459 5.21 59.20 -12.28
C ILE A 459 4.82 60.63 -11.88
N LYS A 460 5.76 61.58 -11.96
CA LYS A 460 5.49 63.00 -11.66
C LYS A 460 4.43 63.61 -12.58
N LYS A 461 4.43 63.23 -13.86
CA LYS A 461 3.45 63.73 -14.84
C LYS A 461 2.06 63.16 -14.59
N ALA A 462 1.95 61.87 -14.31
CA ALA A 462 0.69 61.19 -13.99
C ALA A 462 0.09 61.71 -12.69
N TYR A 463 0.92 61.88 -11.65
CA TYR A 463 0.49 62.47 -10.38
C TYR A 463 -0.14 63.85 -10.59
N ARG A 464 0.55 64.78 -11.28
CA ARG A 464 -0.01 66.12 -11.57
C ARG A 464 -1.35 66.06 -12.30
N LYS A 465 -1.50 65.11 -13.23
CA LYS A 465 -2.71 64.94 -14.03
C LYS A 465 -3.88 64.41 -13.19
N GLU A 466 -3.67 63.31 -12.46
CA GLU A 466 -4.73 62.69 -11.65
C GLU A 466 -5.07 63.50 -10.39
N SER A 467 -4.09 64.15 -9.75
CA SER A 467 -4.34 65.06 -8.63
C SER A 467 -5.19 66.26 -9.04
N LEU A 468 -4.95 66.86 -10.21
CA LEU A 468 -5.75 67.99 -10.70
C LEU A 468 -7.21 67.59 -10.97
N LYS A 469 -7.42 66.35 -11.41
CA LYS A 469 -8.72 65.78 -11.78
C LYS A 469 -9.54 65.39 -10.56
N HIS A 470 -8.89 64.88 -9.52
CA HIS A 470 -9.55 64.44 -8.28
C HIS A 470 -9.50 65.49 -7.16
N HIS A 471 -8.96 66.69 -7.40
CA HIS A 471 -8.84 67.73 -6.39
C HIS A 471 -10.20 68.12 -5.75
N PRO A 472 -10.32 68.20 -4.42
CA PRO A 472 -11.59 68.51 -3.72
C PRO A 472 -12.21 69.83 -4.18
N ASP A 473 -11.40 70.89 -4.29
CA ASP A 473 -11.86 72.22 -4.73
C ASP A 473 -12.39 72.29 -6.16
N LYS A 474 -12.12 71.26 -6.99
CA LYS A 474 -12.59 71.17 -8.37
C LYS A 474 -13.78 70.21 -8.52
N GLY A 475 -14.41 69.82 -7.41
CA GLY A 475 -15.52 68.86 -7.38
C GLY A 475 -15.06 67.42 -7.63
N GLY A 476 -13.80 67.11 -7.37
CA GLY A 476 -13.23 65.78 -7.50
C GLY A 476 -13.55 64.86 -6.32
N ASP A 477 -13.37 63.57 -6.53
CA ASP A 477 -13.56 62.52 -5.52
C ASP A 477 -12.39 62.52 -4.51
N GLU A 478 -12.69 62.90 -3.26
CA GLU A 478 -11.72 63.06 -2.18
C GLU A 478 -11.02 61.73 -1.83
N GLU A 479 -11.71 60.60 -1.91
CA GLU A 479 -11.11 59.28 -1.65
C GLU A 479 -10.11 58.91 -2.74
N LYS A 480 -10.44 59.19 -4.01
CA LYS A 480 -9.50 59.00 -5.13
C LYS A 480 -8.32 59.95 -5.04
N PHE A 481 -8.52 61.18 -4.58
CA PHE A 481 -7.42 62.11 -4.36
C PHE A 481 -6.44 61.59 -3.30
N LYS A 482 -6.94 61.07 -2.18
CA LYS A 482 -6.13 60.41 -1.14
C LYS A 482 -5.32 59.25 -1.71
N LEU A 483 -5.93 58.39 -2.53
CA LEU A 483 -5.24 57.26 -3.18
C LEU A 483 -4.14 57.72 -4.16
N VAL A 484 -4.35 58.80 -4.91
CA VAL A 484 -3.36 59.36 -5.86
C VAL A 484 -2.17 59.96 -5.11
N VAL A 485 -2.40 60.64 -3.98
CA VAL A 485 -1.34 61.17 -3.12
C VAL A 485 -0.54 60.04 -2.47
N GLU A 486 -1.23 59.03 -1.93
CA GLU A 486 -0.63 57.82 -1.39
C GLU A 486 0.25 57.12 -2.44
N ALA A 487 -0.29 56.91 -3.66
CA ALA A 487 0.43 56.28 -4.77
C ALA A 487 1.71 57.04 -5.15
N ASN A 488 1.66 58.37 -5.24
CA ASN A 488 2.85 59.16 -5.55
C ASN A 488 3.88 59.14 -4.41
N SER A 489 3.45 59.10 -3.14
CA SER A 489 4.37 59.04 -2.00
C SER A 489 5.21 57.75 -1.96
N VAL A 490 4.66 56.66 -2.48
CA VAL A 490 5.34 55.35 -2.57
C VAL A 490 6.16 55.23 -3.85
N LEU A 491 5.60 55.63 -5.01
CA LEU A 491 6.25 55.43 -6.31
C LEU A 491 7.33 56.46 -6.66
N SER A 492 7.29 57.67 -6.08
CA SER A 492 8.25 58.73 -6.40
C SER A 492 9.61 58.58 -5.69
N ASP A 493 9.70 57.77 -4.63
CA ASP A 493 10.95 57.44 -3.95
C ASP A 493 11.49 56.10 -4.48
N PRO A 494 12.72 56.02 -5.03
CA PRO A 494 13.27 54.79 -5.59
C PRO A 494 13.33 53.62 -4.61
N ARG A 495 13.61 53.86 -3.33
CA ARG A 495 13.69 52.82 -2.29
C ARG A 495 12.31 52.34 -1.88
N ARG A 496 11.33 53.26 -1.75
CA ARG A 496 9.94 52.88 -1.43
C ARG A 496 9.31 52.13 -2.61
N ARG A 497 9.57 52.58 -3.84
CA ARG A 497 9.17 51.89 -5.07
C ARG A 497 9.76 50.49 -5.14
N GLU A 498 11.06 50.32 -4.89
CA GLU A 498 11.71 49.01 -4.87
C GLU A 498 11.13 48.09 -3.78
N ARG A 499 10.90 48.59 -2.56
CA ARG A 499 10.25 47.82 -1.48
C ARG A 499 8.83 47.40 -1.84
N TYR A 500 8.04 48.32 -2.40
CA TYR A 500 6.71 48.05 -2.90
C TYR A 500 6.72 47.01 -4.04
N ASP A 501 7.67 47.13 -4.97
CA ASP A 501 7.84 46.20 -6.08
C ASP A 501 8.30 44.80 -5.62
N ASN A 502 9.06 44.72 -4.53
CA ASN A 502 9.48 43.48 -3.88
C ASN A 502 8.42 42.90 -2.93
N GLY A 503 7.38 43.66 -2.59
CA GLY A 503 6.34 43.27 -1.64
C GLY A 503 6.80 43.31 -0.17
N ASP A 504 7.90 44.02 0.13
CA ASP A 504 8.35 44.25 1.51
C ASP A 504 7.38 45.21 2.23
N ASP A 505 7.12 44.97 3.52
CA ASP A 505 6.17 45.76 4.32
C ASP A 505 6.49 47.25 4.39
N GLU A 506 5.47 48.09 4.22
CA GLU A 506 5.43 49.42 4.85
C GLU A 506 4.61 49.42 6.16
N ASP A 507 3.81 48.38 6.42
CA ASP A 507 2.99 48.26 7.64
C ASP A 507 3.73 47.63 8.83
N GLY A 508 5.02 47.32 8.66
CA GLY A 508 5.92 46.77 9.69
C GLY A 508 6.61 47.81 10.58
N MET A 509 6.15 49.06 10.60
CA MET A 509 6.55 50.08 11.59
C MET A 509 5.58 50.05 12.78
N GLY A 510 5.53 48.90 13.47
CA GLY A 510 5.01 48.80 14.83
C GLY A 510 6.15 48.91 15.83
N ASP A 511 6.16 50.00 16.61
CA ASP A 511 6.86 50.16 17.90
C ASP A 511 8.40 50.17 17.94
N GLY A 512 9.06 51.10 17.24
CA GLY A 512 10.50 51.26 17.48
C GLY A 512 11.28 52.36 16.79
N MET A 513 10.74 53.56 16.57
CA MET A 513 11.53 54.80 16.42
C MET A 513 10.56 55.99 16.35
N GLY A 514 10.51 56.76 17.43
CA GLY A 514 9.59 57.86 17.61
C GLY A 514 9.86 59.06 16.69
N GLY A 515 8.78 59.75 16.35
CA GLY A 515 8.80 61.15 15.93
C GLY A 515 8.47 61.41 14.47
N MET A 516 7.25 61.08 14.00
CA MET A 516 6.56 61.74 12.88
C MET A 516 5.13 61.18 12.67
N ALA A 517 4.40 60.92 13.76
CA ALA A 517 2.98 60.61 13.70
C ALA A 517 2.21 61.84 14.20
N GLY A 518 1.76 62.69 13.28
CA GLY A 518 0.99 63.89 13.63
C GLY A 518 0.96 65.04 12.62
N MET A 519 1.53 64.90 11.41
CA MET A 519 1.34 65.93 10.38
C MET A 519 0.00 65.75 9.68
N ASP A 520 -0.87 66.73 9.88
CA ASP A 520 -2.15 66.87 9.20
C ASP A 520 -1.93 67.01 7.68
N LEU A 521 -2.79 66.38 6.88
CA LEU A 521 -2.72 66.38 5.41
C LEU A 521 -2.81 67.80 4.83
N SER A 522 -3.39 68.74 5.59
CA SER A 522 -3.40 70.18 5.27
C SER A 522 -2.01 70.84 5.37
N GLU A 523 -1.15 70.33 6.25
CA GLU A 523 0.18 70.90 6.57
C GLU A 523 1.24 70.46 5.54
N LEU A 524 1.14 69.21 5.05
CA LEU A 524 1.96 68.70 3.94
C LEU A 524 1.62 69.41 2.61
N PHE A 525 0.36 69.81 2.42
CA PHE A 525 -0.09 70.58 1.26
C PHE A 525 0.43 72.03 1.30
N ALA A 526 0.46 72.64 2.49
CA ALA A 526 1.01 73.99 2.71
C ALA A 526 2.52 74.06 2.45
N GLN A 527 3.28 73.01 2.78
CA GLN A 527 4.73 72.96 2.57
C GLN A 527 5.11 72.91 1.07
N PHE A 528 4.23 72.41 0.20
CA PHE A 528 4.50 72.28 -1.23
C PHE A 528 3.98 73.49 -2.06
N HIS A 529 2.99 74.25 -1.56
CA HIS A 529 2.40 75.41 -2.24
C HIS A 529 2.79 76.78 -1.66
N GLY A 530 3.47 76.85 -0.52
CA GLY A 530 3.83 78.11 0.17
C GLY A 530 5.08 78.85 -0.33
N GLY A 531 5.78 78.36 -1.36
CA GLY A 531 7.02 78.96 -1.88
C GLY A 531 6.80 80.02 -2.95
N GLY A 532 6.05 81.08 -2.61
CA GLY A 532 5.79 82.22 -3.51
C GLY A 532 7.00 83.13 -3.72
N PHE A 533 7.34 83.33 -4.99
CA PHE A 533 8.12 84.44 -5.57
C PHE A 533 8.12 85.75 -4.73
N GLY A 534 9.30 86.26 -4.35
CA GLY A 534 9.44 87.58 -3.72
C GLY A 534 10.91 87.96 -3.54
N GLY A 535 11.35 89.04 -4.20
CA GLY A 535 12.75 89.33 -4.47
C GLY A 535 13.55 90.09 -3.41
N GLY A 536 14.80 90.37 -3.78
CA GLY A 536 15.55 91.56 -3.36
C GLY A 536 16.71 91.36 -2.39
N GLY A 537 17.93 91.62 -2.88
CA GLY A 537 18.82 92.58 -2.20
C GLY A 537 20.04 92.07 -1.42
N PHE A 538 21.20 92.21 -2.08
CA PHE A 538 22.44 92.81 -1.57
C PHE A 538 23.44 92.05 -0.66
N GLY A 539 24.70 92.05 -1.14
CA GLY A 539 25.94 92.15 -0.35
C GLY A 539 26.62 90.80 -0.09
N GLY A 540 27.90 90.56 -0.37
CA GLY A 540 29.03 91.39 -0.77
C GLY A 540 30.27 90.48 -0.75
N GLY A 541 31.22 90.72 -1.66
CA GLY A 541 32.34 89.81 -1.94
C GLY A 541 33.41 89.70 -0.85
N GLY A 542 34.26 88.69 -1.01
CA GLY A 542 35.47 88.48 -0.22
C GLY A 542 36.45 87.57 -0.98
N PHE A 543 37.43 88.19 -1.63
CA PHE A 543 38.58 87.58 -2.29
C PHE A 543 39.55 86.90 -1.31
N GLY A 544 40.24 85.84 -1.77
CA GLY A 544 41.69 85.71 -1.57
C GLY A 544 42.22 84.40 -0.97
N PRO A 545 43.47 84.01 -1.29
CA PRO A 545 43.82 82.62 -1.68
C PRO A 545 44.90 81.96 -0.80
N GLY A 546 45.07 80.63 -0.93
CA GLY A 546 46.12 79.87 -0.24
C GLY A 546 46.68 78.73 -1.10
N TYR A 547 47.97 78.82 -1.37
CA TYR A 547 48.78 78.07 -2.34
C TYR A 547 49.45 76.83 -1.71
N GLY A 548 49.77 75.83 -2.56
CA GLY A 548 50.87 74.86 -2.36
C GLY A 548 50.48 73.51 -1.73
N GLY A 549 50.91 72.34 -2.20
CA GLY A 549 51.83 71.96 -3.26
C GLY A 549 52.27 70.49 -3.06
N ARG A 550 52.62 69.80 -4.17
CA ARG A 550 53.47 68.58 -4.29
C ARG A 550 52.96 67.27 -3.66
N SER A 551 52.50 66.29 -4.44
CA SER A 551 53.26 65.27 -5.22
C SER A 551 53.91 64.15 -4.39
N TYR A 552 53.43 62.89 -4.50
CA TYR A 552 54.14 61.77 -5.16
C TYR A 552 53.32 60.45 -5.10
N SER A 553 53.67 59.56 -6.05
CA SER A 553 53.32 58.15 -6.30
C SER A 553 52.89 57.26 -5.11
N GLY A 554 52.21 56.13 -5.26
CA GLY A 554 51.94 55.29 -6.44
C GLY A 554 51.57 53.87 -5.99
N PHE A 555 50.94 53.15 -6.92
CA PHE A 555 50.69 51.71 -7.03
C PHE A 555 51.38 50.76 -6.03
N ARG A 556 50.57 49.87 -5.44
CA ARG A 556 50.47 48.48 -5.93
C ARG A 556 49.11 47.89 -5.60
#